data_AF-A0A7R7FSA5-F1
#
_entry.id   AF-A0A7R7FSA5-F1
#
_cell.length_a   1.000
_cell.length_b   1.000
_cell.length_c   1.000
_cell.angle_alpha   90.00
_cell.angle_beta   90.00
_cell.angle_gamma   90.00
#
_symmetry.space_group_name_H-M   'P 1'
#
loop_
_entity.id
_entity.type
_entity.pdbx_description
1 polymer ?
#
loop_
_entity_poly.entity_id
_entity_poly.type
_entity_poly.pdbx_seq_one_letter_code
_entity_poly.pdbx_strand_id
1 'polypeptide(L)'
;MSKTFRIPVLLLLCLFFSAQAHAGAITRVSDHQTVTMQQLTAKAEAVDLVLIGEVHDKPAVHDLQLSIIRSLQDKKQPMAIGLEVMQSNSQQQLDDWVSGKMTEEQFQPVFAQNWSYDWRLYRDIFIFARDNKIPLIALNVPKEIVVKVSRQGYKALSKEEIKNLPPGTNADLNNTHTEFLKRALKHRHCATAAWR
;
A
#
# COMPACT_ATOMS: atom_id res chain seq x y z
N MET A 1 -56.75 3.90 54.93
CA MET A 1 -55.29 3.89 55.20
C MET A 1 -54.58 3.28 54.01
N SER A 2 -54.21 4.08 53.01
CA SER A 2 -53.50 3.62 51.80
C SER A 2 -52.00 3.59 52.07
N LYS A 3 -51.35 2.45 51.81
CA LYS A 3 -49.88 2.33 51.85
C LYS A 3 -49.35 2.60 50.45
N THR A 4 -48.74 3.76 50.23
CA THR A 4 -47.99 4.07 49.00
C THR A 4 -46.61 3.44 49.08
N PHE A 5 -46.35 2.44 48.23
CA PHE A 5 -45.03 1.82 48.06
C PHE A 5 -44.22 2.68 47.07
N ARG A 6 -43.09 3.24 47.51
CA ARG A 6 -42.16 3.97 46.64
C ARG A 6 -41.05 3.02 46.21
N ILE A 7 -40.99 2.70 44.92
CA ILE A 7 -39.87 1.97 44.30
C ILE A 7 -38.78 3.02 43.96
N PRO A 8 -37.53 2.88 44.43
CA PRO A 8 -36.47 3.76 43.98
C PRO A 8 -36.05 3.30 42.57
N VAL A 9 -36.19 4.20 41.59
CA VAL A 9 -35.63 4.03 40.25
C VAL A 9 -34.12 4.18 40.37
N LEU A 10 -33.43 3.05 40.34
CA LEU A 10 -31.98 3.00 40.25
C LEU A 10 -31.60 3.29 38.79
N LEU A 11 -31.24 4.54 38.50
CA LEU A 11 -30.68 4.95 37.21
C LEU A 11 -29.28 4.31 37.08
N LEU A 12 -29.24 3.15 36.42
CA LEU A 12 -28.00 2.50 36.03
C LEU A 12 -27.39 3.33 34.89
N LEU A 13 -26.47 4.23 35.24
CA LEU A 13 -25.65 4.97 34.29
C LEU A 13 -24.71 3.95 33.62
N CYS A 14 -25.12 3.36 32.51
CA CYS A 14 -24.23 2.60 31.65
C CYS A 14 -23.17 3.56 31.11
N LEU A 15 -22.04 3.62 31.79
CA LEU A 15 -20.80 4.10 31.22
C LEU A 15 -20.47 3.14 30.08
N PHE A 16 -20.91 3.50 28.86
CA PHE A 16 -20.32 3.00 27.64
C PHE A 16 -18.87 3.47 27.65
N PHE A 17 -18.00 2.72 28.33
CA PHE A 17 -16.58 2.73 28.04
C PHE A 17 -16.48 2.15 26.63
N SER A 18 -16.62 3.02 25.63
CA SER A 18 -16.21 2.71 24.27
C SER A 18 -14.75 2.29 24.40
N ALA A 19 -14.49 0.99 24.34
CA ALA A 19 -13.16 0.50 24.10
C ALA A 19 -12.74 1.12 22.78
N GLN A 20 -12.00 2.23 22.84
CA GLN A 20 -11.26 2.72 21.69
C GLN A 20 -10.27 1.62 21.37
N ALA A 21 -10.65 0.77 20.41
CA ALA A 21 -9.72 -0.04 19.67
C ALA A 21 -8.62 0.92 19.24
N HIS A 22 -7.41 0.70 19.76
CA HIS A 22 -6.27 1.54 19.44
C HIS A 22 -5.88 1.27 17.99
N ALA A 23 -6.58 1.92 17.05
CA ALA A 23 -6.01 2.21 15.76
C ALA A 23 -4.72 3.00 16.02
N GLY A 24 -3.59 2.54 15.47
CA GLY A 24 -2.30 3.19 15.69
C GLY A 24 -2.36 4.70 15.42
N ALA A 25 -1.64 5.49 16.21
CA ALA A 25 -1.61 6.93 16.04
C ALA A 25 -0.87 7.31 14.74
N ILE A 26 -1.50 8.10 13.88
CA ILE A 26 -0.84 8.66 12.68
C ILE A 26 -0.08 9.90 13.14
N THR A 27 1.24 9.94 12.91
CA THR A 27 2.09 11.05 13.34
C THR A 27 2.68 11.75 12.12
N ARG A 28 2.55 13.07 12.07
CA ARG A 28 3.18 13.89 11.03
C ARG A 28 4.64 14.12 11.37
N VAL A 29 5.53 13.75 10.46
CA VAL A 29 6.99 13.76 10.70
C VAL A 29 7.56 15.16 10.94
N SER A 30 6.99 16.19 10.31
CA SER A 30 7.53 17.56 10.37
C SER A 30 7.45 18.23 11.74
N ASP A 31 6.42 17.90 12.53
CA ASP A 31 6.14 18.54 13.82
C ASP A 31 5.81 17.54 14.93
N HIS A 32 5.90 16.24 14.64
CA HIS A 32 5.61 15.13 15.56
C HIS A 32 4.20 15.13 16.14
N GLN A 33 3.27 15.89 15.55
CA GLN A 33 1.90 15.92 16.01
C GLN A 33 1.14 14.69 15.54
N THR A 34 0.33 14.12 16.43
CA THR A 34 -0.69 13.14 16.06
C THR A 34 -1.74 13.83 15.20
N VAL A 35 -2.07 13.21 14.08
CA VAL A 35 -3.10 13.67 13.14
C VAL A 35 -4.19 12.63 13.02
N THR A 36 -5.42 13.08 12.77
CA THR A 36 -6.54 12.18 12.52
C THR A 36 -6.53 11.67 11.08
N MET A 37 -7.25 10.59 10.81
CA MET A 37 -7.46 10.11 9.43
C MET A 37 -8.09 11.19 8.54
N GLN A 38 -8.99 12.01 9.09
CA GLN A 38 -9.61 13.12 8.37
C GLN A 38 -8.59 14.17 7.95
N GLN A 39 -7.64 14.52 8.83
CA GLN A 39 -6.57 15.47 8.55
C GLN A 39 -5.57 14.92 7.53
N LEU A 40 -5.21 13.63 7.64
CA LEU A 40 -4.38 12.95 6.65
C LEU A 40 -5.05 12.97 5.26
N THR A 41 -6.33 12.58 5.21
CA THR A 41 -7.11 12.55 3.97
C THR A 41 -7.21 13.95 3.35
N ALA A 42 -7.48 14.99 4.14
CA ALA A 42 -7.53 16.37 3.65
C ALA A 42 -6.18 16.84 3.03
N LYS A 43 -5.05 16.34 3.54
CA LYS A 43 -3.75 16.60 2.92
C LYS A 43 -3.53 15.79 1.65
N ALA A 44 -3.96 14.53 1.63
CA ALA A 44 -3.86 13.65 0.48
C ALA A 44 -4.70 14.18 -0.71
N GLU A 45 -5.85 14.80 -0.45
CA GLU A 45 -6.69 15.44 -1.49
C GLU A 45 -6.03 16.65 -2.17
N ALA A 46 -5.06 17.29 -1.50
CA ALA A 46 -4.43 18.51 -1.99
C ALA A 46 -3.20 18.25 -2.86
N VAL A 47 -2.90 16.98 -3.18
CA VAL A 47 -1.71 16.58 -3.95
C VAL A 47 -2.08 15.57 -5.03
N ASP A 48 -1.31 15.56 -6.11
CA ASP A 48 -1.55 14.65 -7.24
C ASP A 48 -1.02 13.23 -7.00
N LEU A 49 -0.07 13.08 -6.06
CA LEU A 49 0.61 11.80 -5.78
C LEU A 49 0.77 11.59 -4.28
N VAL A 50 0.27 10.44 -3.82
CA VAL A 50 0.44 9.95 -2.45
C VAL A 50 1.25 8.66 -2.49
N LEU A 51 2.42 8.67 -1.86
CA LEU A 51 3.27 7.49 -1.72
C LEU A 51 3.06 6.86 -0.34
N ILE A 52 2.63 5.60 -0.29
CA ILE A 52 2.41 4.86 0.96
C ILE A 52 3.42 3.73 1.04
N GLY A 53 4.46 3.92 1.84
CA GLY A 53 5.46 2.88 2.11
C GLY A 53 4.91 1.82 3.07
N GLU A 54 5.42 0.59 2.94
CA GLU A 54 4.97 -0.54 3.76
C GLU A 54 6.10 -1.42 4.28
N VAL A 55 5.73 -2.30 5.23
CA VAL A 55 6.47 -3.51 5.52
C VAL A 55 5.58 -4.67 5.07
N HIS A 56 6.03 -5.43 4.07
CA HIS A 56 5.17 -6.31 3.28
C HIS A 56 4.38 -7.34 4.10
N ASP A 57 4.93 -7.80 5.22
CA ASP A 57 4.34 -8.85 6.07
C ASP A 57 3.60 -8.33 7.31
N LYS A 58 3.29 -7.02 7.37
CA LYS A 58 2.57 -6.41 8.49
C LYS A 58 1.11 -6.10 8.12
N PRO A 59 0.13 -6.94 8.54
CA PRO A 59 -1.29 -6.72 8.24
C PRO A 59 -1.80 -5.32 8.60
N ALA A 60 -1.40 -4.79 9.76
CA ALA A 60 -1.83 -3.47 10.24
C ALA A 60 -1.43 -2.31 9.30
N VAL A 61 -0.37 -2.49 8.48
CA VAL A 61 0.03 -1.49 7.49
C VAL A 61 -0.88 -1.54 6.26
N HIS A 62 -1.27 -2.74 5.82
CA HIS A 62 -2.25 -2.95 4.76
C HIS A 62 -3.64 -2.43 5.15
N ASP A 63 -4.05 -2.63 6.41
CA ASP A 63 -5.30 -2.07 6.95
C ASP A 63 -5.29 -0.53 6.91
N LEU A 64 -4.15 0.09 7.23
CA LEU A 64 -3.99 1.54 7.15
C LEU A 64 -4.07 2.04 5.71
N GLN A 65 -3.40 1.37 4.77
CA GLN A 65 -3.50 1.68 3.33
C GLN A 65 -4.95 1.63 2.85
N LEU A 66 -5.67 0.56 3.17
CA LEU A 66 -7.08 0.43 2.82
C LEU A 66 -7.94 1.51 3.47
N SER A 67 -7.65 1.90 4.71
CA SER A 67 -8.35 2.98 5.39
C SER A 67 -8.15 4.34 4.71
N ILE A 68 -6.95 4.63 4.22
CA ILE A 68 -6.65 5.83 3.44
C ILE A 68 -7.40 5.80 2.10
N ILE A 69 -7.34 4.68 1.37
CA ILE A 69 -8.03 4.50 0.08
C ILE A 69 -9.55 4.70 0.25
N ARG A 70 -10.14 4.07 1.27
CA ARG A 70 -11.56 4.25 1.62
C ARG A 70 -11.89 5.71 1.92
N SER A 71 -11.07 6.37 2.72
CA SER A 71 -11.31 7.77 3.10
C SER A 71 -11.26 8.71 1.89
N LEU A 72 -10.39 8.46 0.91
CA LEU A 72 -10.36 9.21 -0.35
C LEU A 72 -11.57 8.89 -1.24
N GLN A 73 -11.97 7.61 -1.29
CA GLN A 73 -13.11 7.16 -2.09
C GLN A 73 -14.45 7.69 -1.54
N ASP A 74 -14.60 7.76 -0.21
CA ASP A 74 -15.77 8.34 0.46
C ASP A 74 -15.95 9.83 0.12
N LYS A 75 -14.83 10.52 -0.12
CA LYS A 75 -14.82 11.91 -0.63
C LYS A 75 -14.94 12.01 -2.15
N LYS A 76 -15.14 10.88 -2.83
CA LYS A 76 -15.28 10.76 -4.28
C LYS A 76 -14.09 11.32 -5.06
N GLN A 77 -12.90 11.23 -4.49
CA GLN A 77 -11.68 11.66 -5.17
C GLN A 77 -11.38 10.72 -6.35
N PRO A 78 -11.31 11.23 -7.59
CA PRO A 78 -10.86 10.43 -8.72
C PRO A 78 -9.41 9.99 -8.47
N MET A 79 -9.17 8.68 -8.47
CA MET A 79 -7.84 8.14 -8.17
C MET A 79 -7.57 6.85 -8.95
N ALA A 80 -6.29 6.51 -9.05
CA ALA A 80 -5.80 5.19 -9.44
C ALA A 80 -4.80 4.71 -8.38
N ILE A 81 -4.68 3.40 -8.20
CA ILE A 81 -3.77 2.80 -7.22
C ILE A 81 -2.60 2.17 -7.97
N GLY A 82 -1.41 2.72 -7.76
CA GLY A 82 -0.16 2.15 -8.27
C GLY A 82 0.36 1.05 -7.35
N LEU A 83 0.72 -0.10 -7.91
CA LEU A 83 1.09 -1.30 -7.16
C LEU A 83 2.52 -1.74 -7.51
N GLU A 84 3.44 -1.62 -6.55
CA GLU A 84 4.79 -2.22 -6.64
C GLU A 84 4.72 -3.76 -6.68
N VAL A 85 3.69 -4.35 -6.08
CA VAL A 85 3.55 -5.81 -6.04
C VAL A 85 3.19 -6.43 -7.40
N MET A 86 2.88 -5.62 -8.41
CA MET A 86 2.47 -6.06 -9.75
C MET A 86 3.47 -5.59 -10.81
N GLN A 87 3.94 -6.53 -11.63
CA GLN A 87 4.83 -6.26 -12.76
C GLN A 87 4.06 -5.65 -13.93
N SER A 88 4.66 -4.70 -14.64
CA SER A 88 4.02 -3.95 -15.73
C SER A 88 3.47 -4.83 -16.86
N ASN A 89 4.07 -6.00 -17.09
CA ASN A 89 3.59 -7.01 -18.04
C ASN A 89 2.29 -7.72 -17.60
N SER A 90 1.80 -7.47 -16.38
CA SER A 90 0.55 -8.02 -15.83
C SER A 90 -0.63 -7.03 -15.87
N GLN A 91 -0.48 -5.89 -16.56
CA GLN A 91 -1.50 -4.83 -16.59
C GLN A 91 -2.85 -5.33 -17.14
N GLN A 92 -2.85 -6.13 -18.22
CA GLN A 92 -4.10 -6.63 -18.80
C GLN A 92 -4.89 -7.50 -17.80
N GLN A 93 -4.20 -8.33 -17.01
CA GLN A 93 -4.81 -9.17 -15.99
C GLN A 93 -5.34 -8.33 -14.81
N LEU A 94 -4.68 -7.21 -14.47
CA LEU A 94 -5.21 -6.24 -13.50
C LEU A 94 -6.48 -5.56 -14.03
N ASP A 95 -6.51 -5.18 -15.29
CA ASP A 95 -7.68 -4.54 -15.91
C ASP A 95 -8.86 -5.52 -15.98
N ASP A 96 -8.60 -6.79 -16.30
CA ASP A 96 -9.60 -7.85 -16.28
C ASP A 96 -10.11 -8.15 -14.85
N TRP A 97 -9.23 -8.08 -13.85
CA TRP A 97 -9.62 -8.11 -12.43
C TRP A 97 -10.56 -6.96 -12.06
N VAL A 98 -10.14 -5.71 -12.28
CA VAL A 98 -10.92 -4.51 -11.90
C VAL A 98 -12.26 -4.46 -12.64
N SER A 99 -12.29 -4.85 -13.91
CA SER A 99 -13.53 -4.93 -14.69
C SER A 99 -14.48 -6.03 -14.21
N GLY A 100 -14.00 -7.00 -13.44
CA GLY A 100 -14.80 -8.09 -12.88
C GLY A 100 -14.92 -9.31 -13.80
N LYS A 101 -14.04 -9.43 -14.80
CA LYS A 101 -14.00 -10.59 -15.71
C LYS A 101 -13.32 -11.80 -15.07
N MET A 102 -12.57 -11.60 -14.00
CA MET A 102 -11.87 -12.65 -13.25
C MET A 102 -12.52 -12.85 -11.88
N THR A 103 -12.74 -14.10 -11.50
CA THR A 103 -13.05 -14.46 -10.11
C THR A 103 -11.81 -14.33 -9.23
N GLU A 104 -11.99 -14.33 -7.91
CA GLU A 104 -10.85 -14.26 -6.99
C GLU A 104 -9.94 -15.49 -7.15
N GLU A 105 -10.52 -16.67 -7.31
CA GLU A 105 -9.79 -17.93 -7.51
C GLU A 105 -8.94 -17.89 -8.79
N GLN A 106 -9.43 -17.23 -9.84
CA GLN A 106 -8.69 -17.04 -11.09
C GLN A 106 -7.57 -16.00 -10.94
N PHE A 107 -7.74 -15.01 -10.07
CA PHE A 107 -6.77 -13.93 -9.88
C PHE A 107 -5.64 -14.29 -8.93
N GLN A 108 -5.87 -15.13 -7.93
CA GLN A 108 -4.83 -15.57 -6.97
C GLN A 108 -3.55 -16.11 -7.64
N PRO A 109 -3.62 -16.97 -8.68
CA PRO A 109 -2.43 -17.39 -9.43
C PRO A 109 -1.68 -16.25 -10.12
N VAL A 110 -2.39 -15.24 -10.63
CA VAL A 110 -1.77 -14.05 -11.25
C VAL A 110 -1.00 -13.26 -10.20
N PHE A 111 -1.62 -13.05 -9.03
CA PHE A 111 -0.95 -12.38 -7.91
C PHE A 111 0.29 -13.16 -7.47
N ALA A 112 0.19 -14.49 -7.30
CA ALA A 112 1.31 -15.33 -6.87
C ALA A 112 2.48 -15.39 -7.88
N GLN A 113 2.23 -15.18 -9.17
CA GLN A 113 3.30 -15.05 -10.18
C GLN A 113 4.06 -13.72 -10.02
N ASN A 114 3.40 -12.70 -9.50
CA ASN A 114 3.95 -11.36 -9.33
C ASN A 114 4.64 -11.16 -7.97
N TRP A 115 4.07 -11.74 -6.91
CA TRP A 115 4.47 -11.46 -5.54
C TRP A 115 4.54 -12.73 -4.69
N SER A 116 5.52 -12.82 -3.79
CA SER A 116 5.77 -14.01 -2.97
C SER A 116 5.02 -14.03 -1.64
N TYR A 117 4.45 -12.88 -1.23
CA TYR A 117 3.69 -12.80 0.01
C TYR A 117 2.27 -13.32 -0.18
N ASP A 118 1.64 -13.68 0.94
CA ASP A 118 0.29 -14.25 0.94
C ASP A 118 -0.74 -13.24 0.39
N TRP A 119 -1.56 -13.69 -0.56
CA TRP A 119 -2.66 -12.91 -1.14
C TRP A 119 -3.53 -12.26 -0.08
N ARG A 120 -3.77 -12.94 1.05
CA ARG A 120 -4.64 -12.46 2.14
C ARG A 120 -4.20 -11.11 2.73
N LEU A 121 -2.91 -10.76 2.62
CA LEU A 121 -2.39 -9.46 3.08
C LEU A 121 -2.89 -8.30 2.21
N TYR A 122 -3.04 -8.54 0.90
CA TYR A 122 -3.41 -7.51 -0.08
C TYR A 122 -4.87 -7.60 -0.54
N ARG A 123 -5.50 -8.76 -0.30
CA ARG A 123 -6.83 -9.14 -0.80
C ARG A 123 -7.85 -8.02 -0.68
N ASP A 124 -7.96 -7.41 0.50
CA ASP A 124 -9.02 -6.44 0.76
C ASP A 124 -8.83 -5.14 -0.02
N ILE A 125 -7.59 -4.74 -0.32
CA ILE A 125 -7.28 -3.61 -1.20
C ILE A 125 -7.72 -3.92 -2.63
N PHE A 126 -7.38 -5.10 -3.14
CA PHE A 126 -7.71 -5.50 -4.51
C PHE A 126 -9.21 -5.70 -4.72
N ILE A 127 -9.90 -6.32 -3.75
CA ILE A 127 -11.36 -6.49 -3.77
C ILE A 127 -12.03 -5.12 -3.73
N PHE A 128 -11.60 -4.23 -2.81
CA PHE A 128 -12.17 -2.89 -2.71
C PHE A 128 -12.00 -2.11 -4.01
N ALA A 129 -10.83 -2.18 -4.64
CA ALA A 129 -10.57 -1.52 -5.91
C ALA A 129 -11.47 -2.05 -7.03
N ARG A 130 -11.62 -3.37 -7.17
CA ARG A 130 -12.51 -3.99 -8.16
C ARG A 130 -13.97 -3.57 -7.96
N ASP A 131 -14.47 -3.68 -6.74
CA ASP A 131 -15.88 -3.45 -6.42
C ASP A 131 -16.25 -1.97 -6.61
N ASN A 132 -15.28 -1.06 -6.45
CA ASN A 132 -15.43 0.38 -6.68
C ASN A 132 -14.93 0.85 -8.06
N LYS A 133 -14.48 -0.06 -8.93
CA LYS A 133 -13.92 0.26 -10.25
C LYS A 133 -12.77 1.27 -10.21
N ILE A 134 -11.95 1.20 -9.16
CA ILE A 134 -10.72 2.00 -9.03
C ILE A 134 -9.65 1.36 -9.92
N PRO A 135 -9.05 2.09 -10.88
CA PRO A 135 -7.96 1.58 -11.70
C PRO A 135 -6.77 1.11 -10.85
N LEU A 136 -6.26 -0.08 -11.16
CA LEU A 136 -5.03 -0.62 -10.59
C LEU A 136 -3.93 -0.56 -11.65
N ILE A 137 -2.79 0.05 -11.31
CA ILE A 137 -1.67 0.25 -12.24
C ILE A 137 -0.48 -0.59 -11.77
N ALA A 138 -0.01 -1.49 -12.62
CA ALA A 138 1.18 -2.29 -12.35
C ALA A 138 2.45 -1.46 -12.54
N LEU A 139 3.21 -1.27 -11.46
CA LEU A 139 4.36 -0.36 -11.47
C LEU A 139 5.71 -1.07 -11.61
N ASN A 140 5.78 -2.35 -11.29
CA ASN A 140 7.07 -3.01 -11.13
C ASN A 140 7.69 -3.42 -12.47
N VAL A 141 9.02 -3.44 -12.50
CA VAL A 141 9.77 -3.96 -13.64
C VAL A 141 9.62 -5.48 -13.68
N PRO A 142 9.50 -6.09 -14.88
CA PRO A 142 9.41 -7.55 -14.98
C PRO A 142 10.60 -8.25 -14.32
N LYS A 143 10.32 -9.33 -13.60
CA LYS A 143 11.31 -10.02 -12.74
C LYS A 143 12.52 -10.51 -13.52
N GLU A 144 12.31 -10.97 -14.75
CA GLU A 144 13.36 -11.40 -15.67
C GLU A 144 14.39 -10.28 -15.95
N ILE A 145 13.93 -9.03 -16.07
CA ILE A 145 14.80 -7.87 -16.26
C ILE A 145 15.61 -7.62 -14.99
N VAL A 146 14.95 -7.62 -13.82
CA VAL A 146 15.62 -7.44 -12.53
C VAL A 146 16.69 -8.50 -12.31
N VAL A 147 16.38 -9.77 -12.57
CA VAL A 147 17.33 -10.89 -12.44
C VAL A 147 18.49 -10.75 -13.42
N LYS A 148 18.22 -10.37 -14.67
CA LYS A 148 19.25 -10.17 -15.70
C LYS A 148 20.21 -9.04 -15.32
N VAL A 149 19.69 -7.89 -14.91
CA VAL A 149 20.50 -6.76 -14.44
C VAL A 149 21.30 -7.14 -13.20
N SER A 150 20.70 -7.83 -12.24
CA SER A 150 21.39 -8.26 -11.01
C SER A 150 22.57 -9.21 -11.28
N ARG A 151 22.45 -10.11 -12.26
CA ARG A 151 23.48 -11.12 -12.56
C ARG A 151 24.53 -10.65 -13.56
N GLN A 152 24.14 -9.80 -14.51
CA GLN A 152 24.94 -9.48 -15.70
C GLN A 152 25.20 -7.97 -15.87
N GLY A 153 24.61 -7.15 -15.00
CA GLY A 153 24.66 -5.70 -15.09
C GLY A 153 23.68 -5.12 -16.11
N TYR A 154 23.41 -3.82 -15.99
CA TYR A 154 22.46 -3.10 -16.85
C TYR A 154 22.83 -3.16 -18.35
N LYS A 155 24.14 -3.20 -18.68
CA LYS A 155 24.62 -3.29 -20.07
C LYS A 155 24.24 -4.58 -20.78
N ALA A 156 23.78 -5.61 -20.07
CA ALA A 156 23.30 -6.85 -20.66
C ALA A 156 21.90 -6.72 -21.28
N LEU A 157 21.16 -5.65 -20.98
CA LEU A 157 19.85 -5.39 -21.55
C LEU A 157 19.96 -5.05 -23.05
N SER A 158 19.09 -5.65 -23.83
CA SER A 158 18.88 -5.32 -25.23
C SER A 158 18.20 -3.96 -25.37
N LYS A 159 18.28 -3.38 -26.57
CA LYS A 159 17.61 -2.10 -26.88
C LYS A 159 16.11 -2.17 -26.66
N GLU A 160 15.48 -3.31 -26.95
CA GLU A 160 14.05 -3.50 -26.78
C GLU A 160 13.67 -3.59 -25.30
N GLU A 161 14.45 -4.31 -24.49
CA GLU A 161 14.24 -4.35 -23.03
C GLU A 161 14.37 -2.95 -22.43
N ILE A 162 15.37 -2.16 -22.84
CA ILE A 162 15.55 -0.78 -22.37
C ILE A 162 14.38 0.11 -22.78
N LYS A 163 13.87 -0.04 -24.00
CA LYS A 163 12.72 0.73 -24.51
C LYS A 163 11.45 0.48 -23.69
N ASN A 164 11.31 -0.71 -23.13
CA ASN A 164 10.17 -1.11 -22.30
C ASN A 164 10.34 -0.78 -20.81
N LEU A 165 11.45 -0.14 -20.43
CA LEU A 165 11.65 0.40 -19.08
C LEU A 165 11.07 1.81 -18.94
N PRO A 166 10.79 2.28 -17.72
CA PRO A 166 10.41 3.67 -17.48
C PRO A 166 11.41 4.65 -18.10
N PRO A 167 10.96 5.74 -18.73
CA PRO A 167 11.83 6.75 -19.31
C PRO A 167 12.85 7.27 -18.30
N GLY A 168 14.11 7.41 -18.74
CA GLY A 168 15.21 7.85 -17.88
C GLY A 168 15.86 6.74 -17.04
N THR A 169 15.35 5.50 -17.06
CA THR A 169 16.01 4.37 -16.41
C THR A 169 17.38 4.14 -17.03
N ASN A 170 18.44 4.18 -16.23
CA ASN A 170 19.81 4.02 -16.68
C ASN A 170 20.68 3.39 -15.56
N ALA A 171 21.96 3.15 -15.86
CA ALA A 171 22.92 2.56 -14.93
C ALA A 171 23.73 3.60 -14.11
N ASP A 172 23.29 4.86 -14.05
CA ASP A 172 23.99 5.89 -13.30
C ASP A 172 23.81 5.66 -11.80
N LEU A 173 24.86 5.15 -11.17
CA LEU A 173 24.97 4.97 -9.73
C LEU A 173 25.72 6.12 -9.04
N ASN A 174 26.03 7.19 -9.79
CA ASN A 174 26.75 8.37 -9.30
C ASN A 174 25.80 9.58 -9.18
N ASN A 175 24.63 9.36 -8.58
CA ASN A 175 23.64 10.40 -8.37
C ASN A 175 23.31 10.57 -6.87
N THR A 176 22.60 11.65 -6.55
CA THR A 176 22.21 12.01 -5.18
C THR A 176 21.39 10.92 -4.48
N HIS A 177 20.58 10.18 -5.24
CA HIS A 177 19.79 9.08 -4.70
C HIS A 177 20.66 7.90 -4.27
N THR A 178 21.65 7.50 -5.10
CA THR A 178 22.59 6.44 -4.71
C THR A 178 23.43 6.84 -3.51
N GLU A 179 23.86 8.11 -3.40
CA GLU A 179 24.57 8.59 -2.20
C GLU A 179 23.68 8.55 -0.94
N PHE A 180 22.41 8.91 -1.07
CA PHE A 180 21.44 8.74 0.00
C PHE A 180 21.30 7.27 0.42
N LEU A 181 21.12 6.35 -0.53
CA LEU A 181 21.00 4.91 -0.26
C LEU A 181 22.25 4.36 0.42
N LYS A 182 23.45 4.71 -0.08
CA LYS A 182 24.73 4.34 0.55
C LYS A 182 24.77 4.80 2.01
N ARG A 183 24.39 6.06 2.29
CA ARG A 183 24.34 6.59 3.66
C ARG A 183 23.32 5.85 4.54
N ALA A 184 22.10 5.66 4.05
CA ALA A 184 21.01 5.03 4.80
C ALA A 184 21.32 3.54 5.12
N LEU A 185 21.92 2.81 4.18
CA LEU A 185 22.24 1.39 4.33
C LEU A 185 23.56 1.13 5.08
N LYS A 186 24.51 2.08 5.09
CA LYS A 186 25.75 1.98 5.88
C LYS A 186 25.47 1.85 7.38
N HIS A 187 24.40 2.46 7.87
CA HIS A 187 23.97 2.32 9.28
C HIS A 187 23.16 1.03 9.56
N ARG A 188 22.82 0.24 8.53
CA ARG A 188 22.11 -1.04 8.66
C ARG A 188 23.01 -2.27 8.51
N HIS A 189 24.34 -2.10 8.55
CA HIS A 189 25.30 -3.23 8.53
C HIS A 189 25.28 -4.03 9.83
N CYS A 190 24.18 -4.77 10.02
CA CYS A 190 24.13 -6.03 10.74
C CYS A 190 23.07 -6.95 10.09
N ALA A 191 23.01 -7.02 8.75
CA ALA A 191 22.48 -8.18 8.01
C ALA A 191 22.78 -8.05 6.50
N THR A 192 23.59 -9.00 6.01
CA THR A 192 23.70 -9.50 4.63
C THR A 192 24.29 -8.59 3.53
N ALA A 193 25.41 -9.08 3.01
CA ALA A 193 26.13 -8.62 1.82
C ALA A 193 25.31 -8.87 0.54
N ALA A 194 25.13 -7.83 -0.28
CA ALA A 194 24.63 -7.97 -1.65
C ALA A 194 25.17 -6.91 -2.62
N TRP A 195 26.17 -6.11 -2.24
CA TRP A 195 26.71 -5.05 -3.09
C TRP A 195 28.24 -5.06 -3.01
N ARG A 196 28.84 -6.05 -3.67
CA ARG A 196 30.23 -6.02 -4.13
C ARG A 196 30.23 -6.34 -5.60
#